data_AF-A0A1X0UJ46-F1
#
_entry.id   AF-A0A1X0UJ46-F1
#
_cell.length_a   1.000
_cell.length_b   1.000
_cell.length_c   1.000
_cell.angle_alpha   90.00
_cell.angle_beta   90.00
_cell.angle_gamma   90.00
#
_symmetry.space_group_name_H-M   'P 1'
#
loop_
_entity.id
_entity.type
_entity.pdbx_description
1 polymer ?
#
loop_
_entity_poly.entity_id
_entity_poly.type
_entity_poly.pdbx_seq_one_letter_code
_entity_poly.pdbx_strand_id
1 'polypeptide(L)'
;MRRGVLATAAALTLLTSCGQPVEGNAVAGEPSLADQFDPCTIPDDAIARTGLDPDSRRAEADIGISTKDWKRCHWQDASTISRYSYHVLFSQKFTLADVRTNPDNVGFSDVMVGTRAALLYRLRVSDSKGICDLAFDTEEGVVIIFANSQSPSDTAGQNLCEIVRRHTEDVESYLPPS
;
A
#
# COMPACT_ATOMS: atom_id res chain seq x y z
N MET A 1 -10.93 -71.56 61.60
CA MET A 1 -9.49 -71.67 61.27
C MET A 1 -9.15 -70.55 60.28
N ARG A 2 -8.01 -69.88 60.48
CA ARG A 2 -7.55 -68.72 59.67
C ARG A 2 -7.22 -69.11 58.22
N ARG A 3 -7.32 -68.12 57.32
CA ARG A 3 -6.44 -67.73 56.16
C ARG A 3 -7.34 -67.14 55.06
N GLY A 4 -7.32 -65.83 54.81
CA GLY A 4 -6.38 -65.15 53.89
C GLY A 4 -6.99 -65.17 52.47
N VAL A 5 -7.02 -64.14 51.61
CA VAL A 5 -5.97 -63.19 51.22
C VAL A 5 -6.52 -62.37 50.02
N LEU A 6 -6.09 -61.10 49.95
CA LEU A 6 -5.94 -60.18 48.79
C LEU A 6 -7.13 -59.44 48.15
N ALA A 7 -7.00 -58.12 48.28
CA ALA A 7 -7.64 -57.04 47.56
C ALA A 7 -7.10 -56.87 46.13
N THR A 8 -7.94 -56.33 45.23
CA THR A 8 -7.53 -55.38 44.19
C THR A 8 -8.71 -54.43 43.92
N ALA A 9 -8.63 -53.22 44.47
CA ALA A 9 -9.50 -52.11 44.11
C ALA A 9 -8.72 -51.22 43.14
N ALA A 10 -9.14 -51.17 41.88
CA ALA A 10 -8.60 -50.23 40.90
C ALA A 10 -9.29 -48.88 41.12
N ALA A 11 -8.59 -47.94 41.75
CA ALA A 11 -9.03 -46.55 41.86
C ALA A 11 -8.71 -45.83 40.55
N LEU A 12 -9.74 -45.55 39.75
CA LEU A 12 -9.67 -44.64 38.60
C LEU A 12 -9.62 -43.19 39.13
N THR A 13 -8.42 -42.60 39.14
CA THR A 13 -8.26 -41.16 39.41
C THR A 13 -8.54 -40.37 38.12
N LEU A 14 -9.72 -39.74 38.05
CA LEU A 14 -10.03 -38.73 37.05
C LEU A 14 -9.28 -37.43 37.43
N LEU A 15 -8.27 -37.06 36.64
CA LEU A 15 -7.64 -35.74 36.71
C LEU A 15 -8.60 -34.72 36.10
N THR A 16 -9.37 -34.02 36.94
CA THR A 16 -10.13 -32.84 36.51
C THR A 16 -9.16 -31.66 36.43
N SER A 17 -8.67 -31.39 35.21
CA SER A 17 -7.97 -30.15 34.89
C SER A 17 -8.98 -29.00 34.93
N CYS A 18 -8.81 -28.07 35.88
CA CYS A 18 -9.51 -26.80 35.91
C CYS A 18 -9.02 -25.91 34.75
N GLY A 19 -9.58 -26.09 33.56
CA GLY A 19 -9.47 -25.10 32.49
C GLY A 19 -10.44 -23.97 32.76
N GLN A 20 -9.96 -22.85 33.33
CA GLN A 20 -10.76 -21.62 33.30
C GLN A 20 -10.91 -21.18 31.84
N PRO A 21 -12.12 -20.86 31.37
CA PRO A 21 -12.29 -20.25 30.06
C PRO A 21 -11.64 -18.88 30.14
N VAL A 22 -10.50 -18.73 29.48
CA VAL A 22 -9.95 -17.41 29.20
C VAL A 22 -10.88 -16.83 28.14
N GLU A 23 -11.79 -15.94 28.55
CA GLU A 23 -12.49 -15.04 27.63
C GLU A 23 -11.42 -14.14 27.01
N GLY A 24 -10.74 -14.66 25.99
CA GLY A 24 -9.85 -13.89 25.15
C GLY A 24 -10.71 -12.93 24.35
N ASN A 25 -10.81 -11.69 24.82
CA ASN A 25 -11.15 -10.59 23.92
C ASN A 25 -10.11 -10.63 22.79
N ALA A 26 -10.52 -11.04 21.60
CA ALA A 26 -9.71 -10.90 20.41
C ALA A 26 -9.48 -9.40 20.22
N VAL A 27 -8.31 -8.93 20.64
CA VAL A 27 -7.81 -7.64 20.18
C VAL A 27 -7.64 -7.83 18.68
N ALA A 28 -8.46 -7.16 17.88
CA ALA A 28 -8.24 -7.09 16.45
C ALA A 28 -6.80 -6.61 16.26
N GLY A 29 -5.94 -7.48 15.71
CA GLY A 29 -4.56 -7.11 15.39
C GLY A 29 -4.58 -5.93 14.42
N GLU A 30 -3.50 -5.15 14.40
CA GLU A 30 -3.33 -4.14 13.34
C GLU A 30 -3.53 -4.79 11.96
N PRO A 31 -4.21 -4.13 11.00
CA PRO A 31 -4.44 -4.69 9.67
C PRO A 31 -3.11 -5.14 9.05
N SER A 32 -3.05 -6.39 8.61
CA SER A 32 -1.85 -6.91 7.98
C SER A 32 -1.71 -6.31 6.58
N LEU A 33 -0.48 -6.13 6.07
CA LEU A 33 -0.27 -5.72 4.66
C LEU A 33 -0.97 -6.67 3.67
N ALA A 34 -1.19 -7.94 4.04
CA ALA A 34 -1.82 -8.92 3.16
C ALA A 34 -3.29 -8.61 2.88
N ASP A 35 -3.95 -7.87 3.78
CA ASP A 35 -5.37 -7.53 3.67
C ASP A 35 -5.60 -6.16 3.00
N GLN A 36 -4.53 -5.42 2.72
CA GLN A 36 -4.59 -4.11 2.08
C GLN A 36 -4.65 -4.23 0.56
N PHE A 37 -5.28 -3.26 -0.11
CA PHE A 37 -5.23 -3.14 -1.56
C PHE A 37 -3.79 -3.20 -2.06
N ASP A 38 -3.55 -4.09 -3.03
CA ASP A 38 -2.25 -4.26 -3.67
C ASP A 38 -2.25 -3.58 -5.05
N PRO A 39 -1.53 -2.47 -5.23
CA PRO A 39 -1.52 -1.76 -6.51
C PRO A 39 -1.00 -2.58 -7.69
N CYS A 40 -0.26 -3.68 -7.44
CA CYS A 40 0.18 -4.55 -8.53
C CYS A 40 -0.95 -5.38 -9.17
N THR A 41 -2.14 -5.36 -8.57
CA THR A 41 -3.36 -5.99 -9.11
C THR A 41 -4.06 -5.15 -10.17
N ILE A 42 -3.62 -3.90 -10.41
CA ILE A 42 -4.12 -3.09 -11.53
C ILE A 42 -3.85 -3.87 -12.84
N PRO A 43 -4.87 -4.10 -13.69
CA PRO A 43 -4.73 -4.92 -14.89
C PRO A 43 -3.69 -4.39 -15.88
N ASP A 44 -2.93 -5.30 -16.48
CA ASP A 44 -1.87 -4.96 -17.43
C ASP A 44 -2.41 -4.21 -18.66
N ASP A 45 -3.64 -4.50 -19.10
CA ASP A 45 -4.30 -3.77 -20.19
C ASP A 45 -4.69 -2.34 -19.78
N ALA A 46 -5.02 -2.11 -18.51
CA ALA A 46 -5.25 -0.77 -17.98
C ALA A 46 -3.95 0.05 -17.93
N ILE A 47 -2.86 -0.56 -17.46
CA ILE A 47 -1.52 0.06 -17.47
C ILE A 47 -1.05 0.35 -18.90
N ALA A 48 -1.21 -0.60 -19.83
CA ALA A 48 -0.79 -0.41 -21.22
C ALA A 48 -1.53 0.76 -21.90
N ARG A 49 -2.81 0.95 -21.59
CA ARG A 49 -3.61 2.07 -22.15
C ARG A 49 -3.10 3.44 -21.74
N THR A 50 -2.40 3.55 -20.61
CA THR A 50 -1.81 4.82 -20.17
C THR A 50 -0.49 5.15 -20.91
N GLY A 51 0.09 4.18 -21.61
CA GLY A 51 1.40 4.29 -22.25
C GLY A 51 2.57 3.90 -21.32
N LEU A 52 2.29 3.30 -20.17
CA LEU A 52 3.28 2.63 -19.33
C LEU A 52 3.52 1.19 -19.82
N ASP A 53 4.68 0.62 -19.49
CA ASP A 53 5.06 -0.74 -19.84
C ASP A 53 4.59 -1.73 -18.74
N PRO A 54 3.61 -2.61 -19.00
CA PRO A 54 3.15 -3.58 -18.01
C PRO A 54 4.22 -4.61 -17.60
N ASP A 55 5.15 -4.95 -18.50
CA ASP A 55 6.20 -5.94 -18.24
C ASP A 55 7.28 -5.38 -17.29
N SER A 56 7.36 -4.05 -17.19
CA SER A 56 8.22 -3.34 -16.23
C SER A 56 7.68 -3.35 -14.79
N ARG A 57 6.49 -3.93 -14.55
CA ARG A 57 5.86 -4.01 -13.22
C ARG A 57 6.82 -4.56 -12.17
N ARG A 58 6.93 -3.86 -11.04
CA ARG A 58 7.72 -4.31 -9.88
C ARG A 58 7.05 -3.93 -8.57
N ALA A 59 6.90 -4.92 -7.68
CA ALA A 59 6.49 -4.67 -6.30
C ALA A 59 7.70 -4.22 -5.47
N GLU A 60 7.48 -3.39 -4.45
CA GLU A 60 8.60 -2.93 -3.61
C GLU A 60 9.18 -4.04 -2.70
N ALA A 61 8.38 -5.07 -2.43
CA ALA A 61 8.86 -6.31 -1.81
C ALA A 61 9.95 -7.00 -2.66
N ASP A 62 9.90 -6.85 -3.98
CA ASP A 62 10.85 -7.45 -4.90
C ASP A 62 12.21 -6.73 -4.92
N ILE A 63 12.28 -5.50 -4.39
CA ILE A 63 13.51 -4.71 -4.28
C ILE A 63 14.08 -4.67 -2.85
N GLY A 64 13.51 -5.44 -1.92
CA GLY A 64 14.00 -5.57 -0.54
C GLY A 64 13.77 -4.34 0.35
N ILE A 65 12.98 -3.37 -0.11
CA ILE A 65 12.63 -2.14 0.63
C ILE A 65 11.13 -2.17 0.90
N SER A 66 10.69 -3.06 1.81
CA SER A 66 9.33 -3.00 2.33
C SER A 66 9.27 -1.91 3.40
N THR A 67 8.60 -0.80 3.11
CA THR A 67 8.07 0.05 4.18
C THR A 67 6.92 -0.72 4.81
N LYS A 68 7.02 -1.04 6.10
CA LYS A 68 6.11 -1.99 6.79
C LYS A 68 4.62 -1.63 6.72
N ASP A 69 4.31 -0.40 6.33
CA ASP A 69 2.97 0.18 6.37
C ASP A 69 2.40 0.49 4.97
N TRP A 70 3.11 0.19 3.87
CA TRP A 70 2.65 0.50 2.51
C TRP A 70 2.70 -0.72 1.57
N LYS A 71 1.64 -0.86 0.77
CA LYS A 71 1.66 -1.62 -0.47
C LYS A 71 2.10 -0.69 -1.61
N ARG A 72 2.98 -1.16 -2.49
CA ARG A 72 3.45 -0.37 -3.63
C ARG A 72 3.67 -1.22 -4.87
N CYS A 73 3.28 -0.64 -6.01
CA CYS A 73 3.70 -1.09 -7.32
C CYS A 73 4.24 0.07 -8.15
N HIS A 74 5.09 -0.24 -9.12
CA HIS A 74 5.52 0.75 -10.10
C HIS A 74 5.75 0.15 -11.48
N TRP A 75 5.70 1.05 -12.47
CA TRP A 75 5.91 0.79 -13.88
C TRP A 75 6.79 1.89 -14.49
N GLN A 76 7.44 1.57 -15.59
CA GLN A 76 8.22 2.49 -16.40
C GLN A 76 7.40 2.99 -17.58
N ASP A 77 7.73 4.20 -18.03
CA ASP A 77 7.30 4.72 -19.32
C ASP A 77 7.68 3.76 -20.47
N ALA A 78 6.74 3.43 -21.36
CA ALA A 78 7.00 2.54 -22.49
C ALA A 78 7.68 3.24 -23.68
N SER A 79 7.76 4.58 -23.64
CA SER A 79 8.34 5.39 -24.71
C SER A 79 9.86 5.25 -24.78
N THR A 80 10.41 5.39 -25.99
CA THR A 80 11.87 5.36 -26.23
C THR A 80 12.53 6.73 -26.09
N ILE A 81 11.74 7.81 -26.01
CA ILE A 81 12.24 9.19 -25.94
C ILE A 81 12.15 9.79 -24.53
N SER A 82 11.48 9.10 -23.61
CA SER A 82 11.31 9.49 -22.22
C SER A 82 11.57 8.30 -21.29
N ARG A 83 11.94 8.59 -20.04
CA ARG A 83 12.31 7.63 -19.00
C ARG A 83 11.90 8.19 -17.64
N TYR A 84 10.65 7.94 -17.28
CA TYR A 84 10.14 8.21 -15.94
C TYR A 84 9.49 6.94 -15.39
N SER A 85 9.40 6.85 -14.07
CA SER A 85 8.67 5.78 -13.39
C SER A 85 7.38 6.34 -12.80
N TYR A 86 6.34 5.52 -12.78
CA TYR A 86 5.05 5.82 -12.19
C TYR A 86 4.80 4.83 -11.04
N HIS A 87 4.52 5.35 -9.86
CA HIS A 87 4.40 4.59 -8.62
C HIS A 87 3.01 4.79 -8.03
N VAL A 88 2.40 3.69 -7.56
CA VAL A 88 1.15 3.71 -6.79
C VAL A 88 1.40 3.05 -5.45
N LEU A 89 1.03 3.75 -4.38
CA LEU A 89 1.16 3.34 -3.00
C LEU A 89 -0.20 3.38 -2.32
N PHE A 90 -0.44 2.43 -1.41
CA PHE A 90 -1.62 2.40 -0.57
C PHE A 90 -1.27 2.04 0.87
N SER A 91 -1.95 2.69 1.82
CA SER A 91 -1.87 2.36 3.24
C SER A 91 -3.19 2.60 3.95
N GLN A 92 -3.63 1.63 4.75
CA GLN A 92 -4.75 1.78 5.69
C GLN A 92 -4.35 2.50 6.99
N LYS A 93 -3.05 2.72 7.22
CA LYS A 93 -2.54 3.30 8.47
C LYS A 93 -2.45 4.83 8.43
N PHE A 94 -2.34 5.39 7.24
CA PHE A 94 -2.17 6.83 7.04
C PHE A 94 -3.40 7.43 6.36
N THR A 95 -3.53 8.75 6.50
CA THR A 95 -4.61 9.56 5.96
C THR A 95 -4.06 10.69 5.08
N LEU A 96 -4.91 11.33 4.27
CA LEU A 96 -4.52 12.55 3.56
C LEU A 96 -4.16 13.70 4.51
N ALA A 97 -4.70 13.72 5.72
CA ALA A 97 -4.32 14.69 6.76
C ALA A 97 -2.87 14.49 7.21
N ASP A 98 -2.40 13.24 7.34
CA ASP A 98 -0.99 12.95 7.62
C ASP A 98 -0.09 13.47 6.49
N VAL A 99 -0.52 13.30 5.23
CA VAL A 99 0.20 13.85 4.06
C VAL A 99 0.30 15.38 4.12
N ARG A 100 -0.80 16.08 4.48
CA ARG A 100 -0.82 17.55 4.59
C ARG A 100 0.03 18.09 5.74
N THR A 101 0.06 17.38 6.86
CA THR A 101 0.75 17.81 8.07
C THR A 101 2.21 17.37 8.12
N ASN A 102 2.62 16.44 7.26
CA ASN A 102 4.01 16.04 7.13
C ASN A 102 4.86 17.25 6.72
N PRO A 103 5.81 17.68 7.56
CA PRO A 103 6.62 18.84 7.25
C PRO A 103 7.42 18.64 5.97
N ASP A 104 7.81 17.43 5.58
CA ASP A 104 8.61 17.20 4.37
C ASP A 104 7.83 17.39 3.06
N ASN A 105 6.51 17.53 3.14
CA ASN A 105 5.66 17.81 1.99
C ASN A 105 5.43 19.32 1.85
N VAL A 106 5.54 19.83 0.63
CA VAL A 106 5.44 21.26 0.30
C VAL A 106 4.70 21.47 -1.02
N GLY A 107 4.36 22.73 -1.30
CA GLY A 107 3.79 23.11 -2.61
C GLY A 107 2.40 22.50 -2.86
N PHE A 108 1.60 22.35 -1.81
CA PHE A 108 0.28 21.76 -1.86
C PHE A 108 -0.67 22.52 -2.80
N SER A 109 -1.43 21.77 -3.61
CA SER A 109 -2.52 22.26 -4.44
C SER A 109 -3.66 21.25 -4.42
N ASP A 110 -4.87 21.71 -4.10
CA ASP A 110 -6.07 20.89 -4.25
C ASP A 110 -6.43 20.80 -5.74
N VAL A 111 -6.67 19.58 -6.23
CA VAL A 111 -6.97 19.28 -7.63
C VAL A 111 -8.09 18.24 -7.73
N MET A 112 -8.68 18.12 -8.92
CA MET A 112 -9.57 17.00 -9.26
C MET A 112 -8.84 16.06 -10.21
N VAL A 113 -8.95 14.76 -9.95
CA VAL A 113 -8.55 13.69 -10.88
C VAL A 113 -9.78 12.85 -11.13
N GLY A 114 -10.29 12.87 -12.36
CA GLY A 114 -11.61 12.33 -12.66
C GLY A 114 -12.66 12.92 -11.71
N THR A 115 -13.25 12.06 -10.88
CA THR A 115 -14.26 12.47 -9.87
C THR A 115 -13.69 12.64 -8.46
N ARG A 116 -12.41 12.36 -8.24
CA ARG A 116 -11.78 12.35 -6.92
C ARG A 116 -11.13 13.70 -6.59
N ALA A 117 -11.41 14.19 -5.39
CA ALA A 117 -10.64 15.28 -4.80
C ALA A 117 -9.27 14.75 -4.39
N ALA A 118 -8.21 15.40 -4.85
CA ALA A 118 -6.84 15.00 -4.60
C ALA A 118 -5.96 16.19 -4.22
N LEU A 119 -4.83 15.88 -3.61
CA LEU A 119 -3.80 16.81 -3.18
C LEU A 119 -2.55 16.57 -4.02
N LEU A 120 -2.18 17.55 -4.83
CA LEU A 120 -0.91 17.57 -5.53
C LEU A 120 0.14 18.25 -4.64
N TYR A 121 1.34 17.68 -4.53
CA TYR A 121 2.42 18.24 -3.71
C TYR A 121 3.79 17.76 -4.20
N ARG A 122 4.84 18.20 -3.52
CA ARG A 122 6.23 17.76 -3.72
C ARG A 122 6.90 17.50 -2.39
N LEU A 123 7.95 16.70 -2.40
CA LEU A 123 8.84 16.59 -1.25
C LEU A 123 9.80 17.78 -1.22
N ARG A 124 10.06 18.37 -0.05
CA ARG A 124 11.00 19.50 0.12
C ARG A 124 12.40 19.20 -0.41
N VAL A 125 12.85 17.96 -0.26
CA VAL A 125 14.16 17.51 -0.78
C VAL A 125 14.17 17.28 -2.28
N SER A 126 12.99 17.30 -2.93
CA SER A 126 12.78 17.11 -4.36
C SER A 126 12.76 18.42 -5.15
N ASP A 127 12.90 19.58 -4.53
CA ASP A 127 12.89 20.88 -5.23
C ASP A 127 13.89 20.98 -6.40
N SER A 128 14.87 20.04 -6.50
CA SER A 128 15.79 19.85 -7.63
C SER A 128 15.73 18.48 -8.34
N LYS A 129 14.95 17.51 -7.84
CA LYS A 129 14.92 16.12 -8.31
C LYS A 129 13.52 15.81 -8.80
N GLY A 130 13.39 15.49 -10.09
CA GLY A 130 12.13 15.30 -10.77
C GLY A 130 11.27 14.23 -10.10
N ILE A 131 10.43 14.62 -9.15
CA ILE A 131 9.31 13.84 -8.62
C ILE A 131 8.13 14.80 -8.40
N CYS A 132 6.92 14.31 -8.63
CA CYS A 132 5.70 15.00 -8.26
C CYS A 132 4.70 14.00 -7.71
N ASP A 133 4.08 14.36 -6.60
CA ASP A 133 3.24 13.49 -5.80
C ASP A 133 1.78 13.95 -5.85
N LEU A 134 0.89 12.99 -5.81
CA LEU A 134 -0.55 13.15 -5.77
C LEU A 134 -1.11 12.18 -4.74
N ALA A 135 -1.94 12.66 -3.82
CA ALA A 135 -2.59 11.82 -2.83
C ALA A 135 -4.09 12.08 -2.75
N PHE A 136 -4.87 11.05 -2.42
CA PHE A 136 -6.29 11.20 -2.12
C PHE A 136 -6.73 10.18 -1.06
N ASP A 137 -7.76 10.55 -0.30
CA ASP A 137 -8.37 9.66 0.69
C ASP A 137 -9.22 8.59 -0.01
N THR A 138 -9.26 7.42 0.62
CA THR A 138 -10.13 6.29 0.30
C THR A 138 -11.00 5.97 1.52
N GLU A 139 -12.02 5.12 1.34
CA GLU A 139 -12.85 4.65 2.47
C GLU A 139 -12.03 3.93 3.56
N GLU A 140 -10.87 3.37 3.20
CA GLU A 140 -10.06 2.52 4.09
C GLU A 140 -8.69 3.11 4.47
N GLY A 141 -8.28 4.22 3.86
CA GLY A 141 -6.91 4.73 3.99
C GLY A 141 -6.55 5.77 2.96
N VAL A 142 -5.27 5.85 2.58
CA VAL A 142 -4.77 6.83 1.63
C VAL A 142 -4.05 6.17 0.45
N VAL A 143 -4.29 6.71 -0.74
CA VAL A 143 -3.50 6.41 -1.93
C VAL A 143 -2.52 7.55 -2.17
N ILE A 144 -1.25 7.21 -2.38
CA ILE A 144 -0.21 8.15 -2.84
C ILE A 144 0.33 7.65 -4.17
N ILE A 145 0.41 8.55 -5.13
CA ILE A 145 0.89 8.27 -6.48
C ILE A 145 1.94 9.30 -6.81
N PHE A 146 3.05 8.88 -7.40
CA PHE A 146 4.03 9.82 -7.89
C PHE A 146 4.65 9.36 -9.19
N ALA A 147 5.08 10.35 -9.97
CA ALA A 147 5.95 10.12 -11.11
C ALA A 147 7.33 10.72 -10.80
N ASN A 148 8.40 10.00 -11.12
CA ASN A 148 9.76 10.52 -10.98
C ASN A 148 10.65 10.22 -12.19
N SER A 149 11.71 11.00 -12.35
CA SER A 149 12.76 10.79 -13.36
C SER A 149 14.13 11.08 -12.77
N GLN A 150 15.19 10.52 -13.38
CA GLN A 150 16.56 10.76 -12.92
C GLN A 150 17.04 12.17 -13.27
N SER A 151 16.61 12.68 -14.43
CA SER A 151 16.90 14.04 -14.91
C SER A 151 15.62 14.71 -15.45
N PRO A 152 15.50 16.05 -15.38
CA PRO A 152 14.43 16.77 -16.08
C PRO A 152 14.40 16.52 -17.59
N SER A 153 15.55 16.20 -18.21
CA SER A 153 15.61 15.86 -19.64
C SER A 153 14.99 14.50 -19.96
N ASP A 154 14.86 13.62 -18.98
CA ASP A 154 14.33 12.27 -19.19
C ASP A 154 12.82 12.27 -19.43
N THR A 155 12.09 13.35 -19.21
CA THR A 155 10.64 13.40 -19.47
C THR A 155 10.30 13.88 -20.88
N ALA A 156 11.30 14.03 -21.77
CA ALA A 156 11.13 14.64 -23.09
C ALA A 156 10.46 16.03 -23.03
N GLY A 157 10.70 16.79 -21.96
CA GLY A 157 10.10 18.10 -21.73
C GLY A 157 8.70 18.08 -21.08
N GLN A 158 8.15 16.90 -20.78
CA GLN A 158 6.88 16.77 -20.06
C GLN A 158 7.02 17.13 -18.57
N ASN A 159 5.96 17.67 -17.99
CA ASN A 159 5.89 17.96 -16.56
C ASN A 159 5.48 16.71 -15.77
N LEU A 160 6.23 16.33 -14.75
CA LEU A 160 5.93 15.14 -13.92
C LEU A 160 4.59 15.23 -13.18
N CYS A 161 4.16 16.43 -12.79
CA CYS A 161 2.86 16.63 -12.17
C CYS A 161 1.71 16.42 -13.18
N GLU A 162 1.93 16.75 -14.44
CA GLU A 162 0.95 16.45 -15.50
C GLU A 162 0.93 14.96 -15.82
N ILE A 163 2.11 14.31 -15.86
CA ILE A 163 2.25 12.87 -16.04
C ILE A 163 1.51 12.11 -14.94
N VAL A 164 1.77 12.41 -13.65
CA VAL A 164 1.14 11.70 -12.54
C VAL A 164 -0.37 11.89 -12.55
N ARG A 165 -0.86 13.10 -12.85
CA ARG A 165 -2.29 13.39 -12.91
C ARG A 165 -2.98 12.61 -14.02
N ARG A 166 -2.42 12.64 -15.24
CA ARG A 166 -2.96 11.92 -16.42
C ARG A 166 -3.04 10.42 -16.16
N HIS A 167 -1.92 9.82 -15.76
CA HIS A 167 -1.88 8.37 -15.50
C HIS A 167 -2.83 7.97 -14.37
N THR A 168 -2.99 8.81 -13.35
CA THR A 168 -3.96 8.55 -12.27
C THR A 168 -5.40 8.59 -12.77
N GLU A 169 -5.74 9.56 -13.62
CA GLU A 169 -7.08 9.64 -14.24
C GLU A 169 -7.40 8.37 -15.04
N ASP A 170 -6.42 7.83 -15.77
CA ASP A 170 -6.61 6.62 -16.57
C ASP A 170 -6.81 5.34 -15.73
N VAL A 171 -6.32 5.32 -14.49
CA VAL A 171 -6.39 4.14 -13.60
C VAL A 171 -7.32 4.32 -12.40
N GLU A 172 -8.00 5.46 -12.24
CA GLU A 172 -8.75 5.80 -11.02
C GLU A 172 -9.84 4.79 -10.65
N SER A 173 -10.41 4.11 -11.65
CA SER A 173 -11.46 3.09 -11.48
C SER A 173 -10.95 1.77 -10.89
N TYR A 174 -9.63 1.57 -10.88
CA TYR A 174 -8.97 0.40 -10.29
C TYR A 174 -8.40 0.68 -8.90
N LEU A 175 -8.50 1.92 -8.43
CA LEU A 175 -8.06 2.33 -7.10
C LEU A 175 -9.21 2.20 -6.09
N PRO A 176 -8.93 1.97 -4.80
CA PRO A 176 -9.97 1.87 -3.77
C PRO A 176 -10.92 3.09 -3.79
N PRO A 177 -12.22 2.91 -3.48
CA PRO A 177 -13.19 3.99 -3.49
C PRO A 177 -12.86 5.08 -2.46
N SER A 178 -13.29 6.31 -2.73
CA SER A 178 -13.16 7.49 -1.84
C SER A 178 -14.46 7.74 -1.08
#